data_AF-A0A1Q7CAC1-F1
#
_entry.id   AF-A0A1Q7CAC1-F1
#
_cell.length_a   1.000
_cell.length_b   1.000
_cell.length_c   1.000
_cell.angle_alpha   90.00
_cell.angle_beta   90.00
_cell.angle_gamma   90.00
#
_symmetry.space_group_name_H-M   'P 1'
#
loop_
_entity.id
_entity.type
_entity.pdbx_description
1 polymer ?
#
loop_
_entity_poly.entity_id
_entity_poly.type
_entity_poly.pdbx_seq_one_letter_code
_entity_poly.pdbx_strand_id
1 'polypeptide(L)' 'MTKYFLEHTVQDYGRVRTVVPDTVIEVAFDQIQPSDRHESGYAMRFPRIARLRPDKPVSEIDTLETVRQIAGR' A
#
# COMPACT_ATOMS: atom_id res chain seq x y z
N MET A 1 11.26 -8.58 -9.59
CA MET A 1 10.11 -8.30 -8.71
C MET A 1 9.00 -9.34 -8.85
N THR A 2 8.50 -9.64 -10.05
CA THR A 2 7.44 -10.67 -10.24
C THR A 2 7.76 -12.03 -9.62
N LYS A 3 8.97 -12.56 -9.86
CA LYS A 3 9.41 -13.84 -9.28
C LYS A 3 9.30 -13.85 -7.75
N TYR A 4 9.74 -12.78 -7.09
CA TYR A 4 9.68 -12.64 -5.63
C TYR A 4 8.24 -12.76 -5.10
N PHE A 5 7.31 -12.00 -5.65
CA PHE A 5 5.91 -12.02 -5.20
C PHE A 5 5.19 -13.34 -5.51
N LEU A 6 5.59 -14.05 -6.59
CA LEU A 6 5.10 -15.40 -6.86
C LEU A 6 5.59 -16.40 -5.79
N GLU A 7 6.87 -16.33 -5.42
CA GLU A 7 7.46 -17.19 -4.37
C GLU A 7 6.91 -16.87 -2.97
N HIS A 8 6.50 -15.63 -2.72
CA HIS A 8 5.97 -15.16 -1.43
C HIS A 8 4.44 -15.01 -1.42
N THR A 9 3.73 -15.73 -2.30
CA THR A 9 2.26 -15.77 -2.32
C THR A 9 1.73 -16.56 -1.13
N VAL A 10 0.82 -15.94 -0.36
CA VAL A 10 0.09 -16.58 0.75
C VAL A 10 -1.20 -17.22 0.24
N GLN A 11 -1.93 -16.53 -0.66
CA GLN A 11 -3.17 -17.00 -1.27
C GLN A 11 -3.28 -16.54 -2.72
N ASP A 12 -3.83 -17.40 -3.59
CA ASP A 12 -4.00 -17.16 -5.02
C ASP A 12 -5.48 -17.11 -5.41
N TYR A 13 -5.91 -15.99 -5.99
CA TYR A 13 -7.26 -15.75 -6.51
C TYR A 13 -7.24 -15.54 -8.04
N GLY A 14 -6.24 -16.09 -8.73
CA GLY A 14 -6.04 -15.96 -10.17
C GLY A 14 -5.41 -14.62 -10.55
N ARG A 15 -6.24 -13.60 -10.81
CA ARG A 15 -5.76 -12.26 -11.20
C ARG A 15 -5.21 -11.45 -10.03
N VAL A 16 -5.54 -11.85 -8.80
CA VAL A 16 -5.14 -11.17 -7.56
C VAL A 16 -4.48 -12.21 -6.66
N ARG A 17 -3.44 -11.80 -5.94
CA ARG A 17 -2.72 -12.63 -4.97
C ARG A 17 -2.55 -11.86 -3.68
N THR A 18 -2.75 -12.53 -2.55
CA THR A 18 -2.28 -12.03 -1.26
C THR A 18 -0.85 -12.52 -1.07
N VAL A 19 0.06 -11.62 -0.73
CA VAL A 19 1.49 -11.92 -0.53
C VAL A 19 1.91 -11.58 0.89
N VAL A 20 3.08 -12.08 1.31
CA VAL A 20 3.69 -11.69 2.59
C VAL A 20 3.89 -10.16 2.60
N PRO A 21 3.40 -9.43 3.62
CA PRO A 21 3.48 -7.96 3.67
C PRO A 21 4.86 -7.50 4.17
N ASP A 22 5.91 -7.78 3.39
CA ASP A 22 7.31 -7.50 3.75
C ASP A 22 7.96 -6.40 2.90
N THR A 23 7.30 -5.98 1.82
CA THR A 23 7.89 -5.07 0.83
C THR A 23 7.26 -3.69 0.95
N VAL A 24 8.09 -2.68 1.26
CA VAL A 24 7.65 -1.28 1.37
C VAL A 24 7.78 -0.57 0.02
N ILE A 25 6.73 0.15 -0.38
CA ILE A 25 6.70 1.00 -1.57
C ILE A 25 6.42 2.45 -1.20
N GLU A 26 7.00 3.36 -1.97
CA GLU A 26 6.64 4.77 -1.96
C GLU A 26 5.56 5.00 -3.02
N VAL A 27 4.44 5.61 -2.61
CA VAL A 27 3.29 5.88 -3.49
C VAL A 27 3.14 7.39 -3.66
N ALA A 28 3.21 7.84 -4.92
CA ALA A 28 2.82 9.19 -5.28
C ALA A 28 1.32 9.23 -5.57
N PHE A 29 0.62 10.26 -5.12
CA PHE A 29 -0.82 10.44 -5.29
C PHE A 29 -1.16 11.94 -5.34
N ASP A 30 -2.36 12.25 -5.85
CA ASP A 30 -2.87 13.62 -5.91
C ASP A 30 -3.56 14.03 -4.60
N GLN A 31 -4.42 13.15 -4.06
CA GLN A 31 -5.17 13.40 -2.83
C GLN A 31 -5.54 12.09 -2.12
N ILE A 32 -5.76 12.17 -0.80
CA ILE A 32 -6.42 11.14 0.00
C ILE A 32 -7.83 11.60 0.37
N GLN A 33 -8.83 10.73 0.22
CA GLN A 33 -10.23 11.00 0.54
C GLN A 33 -10.87 9.85 1.35
N PRO A 34 -11.86 10.12 2.22
CA PRO A 34 -12.61 9.07 2.90
C PRO A 34 -13.31 8.13 1.91
N SER A 35 -13.36 6.84 2.21
CA SER A 35 -14.04 5.83 1.39
C SER A 35 -14.51 4.64 2.23
N ASP A 36 -15.71 4.14 1.92
CA ASP A 36 -16.31 2.92 2.47
C ASP A 36 -15.89 1.64 1.73
N ARG A 37 -15.16 1.76 0.62
CA ARG A 37 -14.75 0.62 -0.24
C ARG A 37 -13.50 -0.10 0.26
N HIS A 38 -12.80 0.48 1.22
CA HIS A 38 -11.53 -0.03 1.72
C HIS A 38 -11.59 -0.11 3.25
N GLU A 39 -11.03 -1.18 3.81
CA GLU A 39 -11.00 -1.39 5.28
C GLU A 39 -10.30 -0.25 6.03
N SER A 40 -9.37 0.45 5.37
CA SER A 40 -8.69 1.62 5.93
C SER A 40 -9.62 2.83 6.15
N GLY A 41 -10.78 2.87 5.48
CA GLY A 41 -11.66 4.04 5.46
C GLY A 41 -11.21 5.15 4.51
N TYR A 42 -10.17 4.93 3.69
CA TYR A 42 -9.60 5.94 2.79
C TYR A 42 -9.27 5.39 1.40
N ALA A 43 -9.31 6.25 0.39
CA ALA A 43 -8.87 5.98 -0.97
C ALA A 43 -7.86 7.04 -1.43
N MET A 44 -6.86 6.62 -2.20
CA MET A 44 -5.91 7.50 -2.88
C MET A 44 -6.39 7.83 -4.29
N ARG A 45 -6.27 9.10 -4.69
CA ARG A 45 -6.58 9.56 -6.04
C ARG A 45 -5.33 9.51 -6.93
N PHE A 46 -5.47 8.84 -8.07
CA PHE A 46 -4.40 8.62 -9.05
C PHE A 46 -3.09 8.07 -8.45
N PRO A 47 -3.13 7.01 -7.61
CA PRO A 47 -1.93 6.47 -6.98
C PRO A 47 -1.00 5.85 -8.02
N ARG A 48 0.30 6.07 -7.85
CA ARG A 48 1.36 5.48 -8.67
C ARG A 48 2.49 5.01 -7.78
N ILE A 49 3.05 3.85 -8.09
CA ILE A 49 4.27 3.37 -7.43
C ILE A 49 5.40 4.29 -7.89
N ALA A 50 5.95 5.08 -6.98
CA ALA A 50 7.09 5.94 -7.25
C ALA A 50 8.38 5.12 -7.26
N ARG A 51 8.61 4.33 -6.21
CA ARG A 51 9.77 3.43 -6.08
C ARG A 51 9.56 2.40 -4.97
N LEU A 52 10.40 1.38 -4.96
CA LEU A 52 10.58 0.49 -3.80
C LEU A 52 11.43 1.17 -2.73
N ARG A 53 11.18 0.84 -1.46
CA ARG A 53 11.92 1.36 -0.29
C ARG A 53 12.59 0.23 0.49
N PRO A 54 13.60 -0.45 -0.11
CA PRO A 54 14.35 -1.50 0.60
C PRO A 54 15.15 -0.95 1.78
N ASP A 55 15.32 0.37 1.85
CA ASP A 55 15.94 1.09 2.95
C ASP A 55 15.05 1.20 4.20
N LYS A 56 13.75 0.92 4.09
CA LYS A 56 12.79 1.03 5.20
C LYS A 56 12.23 -0.34 5.62
N PRO A 57 12.19 -0.65 6.92
CA PRO A 57 11.45 -1.80 7.43
C PRO A 57 9.94 -1.53 7.43
N VAL A 58 9.13 -2.60 7.46
CA VAL A 58 7.66 -2.52 7.53
C VAL A 58 7.17 -1.72 8.74
N SER A 59 7.91 -1.72 9.85
CA SER A 59 7.58 -0.94 11.05
C SER A 59 7.64 0.58 10.84
N GLU A 60 8.23 1.06 9.74
CA GLU A 60 8.38 2.49 9.42
C GLU A 60 7.43 2.97 8.30
N ILE A 61 6.45 2.17 7.92
CA ILE A 61 5.42 2.61 6.96
C ILE A 61 4.51 3.67 7.58
N ASP A 62 3.88 4.47 6.72
CA ASP A 62 2.87 5.42 7.16
C ASP A 62 1.69 4.71 7.84
N THR A 63 1.14 5.36 8.87
CA THR A 63 0.03 4.81 9.66
C THR A 63 -1.31 5.42 9.24
N LEU A 64 -2.42 4.85 9.71
CA LEU A 64 -3.74 5.46 9.53
C LEU A 64 -3.86 6.85 10.20
N GLU A 65 -3.01 7.15 11.18
CA GLU A 65 -2.92 8.50 11.73
C GLU A 65 -2.29 9.48 10.74
N THR A 66 -1.19 9.09 10.10
CA THR A 66 -0.57 9.88 9.02
C THR A 66 -1.55 10.13 7.88
N VAL A 67 -2.30 9.10 7.48
CA VAL A 67 -3.33 9.19 6.42
C VAL A 67 -4.43 10.18 6.79
N ARG A 68 -4.89 10.19 8.05
CA ARG A 68 -5.90 11.14 8.55
C ARG A 68 -5.44 12.58 8.45
N GLN A 69 -4.21 12.84 8.90
CA GLN A 69 -3.60 14.16 8.83
C GLN A 69 -3.50 14.67 7.38
N ILE A 70 -3.08 13.81 6.45
CA ILE A 70 -2.99 14.14 5.01
C ILE A 70 -4.38 14.40 4.42
N ALA A 71 -5.40 13.65 4.84
CA ALA A 71 -6.78 13.84 4.39
C ALA A 71 -7.43 15.13 4.94
N GLY A 72 -6.71 15.92 5.76
CA GLY A 72 -7.21 17.16 6.34
C GLY A 72 -8.25 16.95 7.44
N ARG A 73 -8.13 15.85 8.20
CA ARG A 73 -9.00 15.52 9.34
C ARG A 73 -8.22 15.38 10.63
#